data_AF-A0A3D4I1M1-F1
#
_entry.id   AF-A0A3D4I1M1-F1
#
_cell.length_a   1.000
_cell.length_b   1.000
_cell.length_c   1.000
_cell.angle_alpha   90.00
_cell.angle_beta   90.00
_cell.angle_gamma   90.00
#
_symmetry.space_group_name_H-M   'P 1'
#
loop_
_entity.id
_entity.type
_entity.pdbx_description
1 polymer ?
#
loop_
_entity_poly.entity_id
_entity_poly.type
_entity_poly.pdbx_seq_one_letter_code
_entity_poly.pdbx_strand_id
1 'polypeptide(L)' 'ATGSSAPPKNTVTFDRPFVYAIVDNETCLPLFIGKVENPHA' A
#
# COMPACT_ATOMS: atom_id res chain seq x y z
N ALA A 1 -23.80 -19.23 -22.95
CA ALA A 1 -23.40 -17.82 -22.79
C ALA A 1 -22.34 -17.76 -21.71
N THR A 2 -21.15 -17.27 -22.05
CA THR A 2 -19.93 -17.32 -21.22
C THR A 2 -20.02 -16.33 -20.06
N GLY A 3 -19.88 -16.83 -18.83
CA GLY A 3 -19.83 -16.00 -17.62
C GLY A 3 -18.52 -15.22 -17.57
N SER A 4 -18.61 -13.89 -17.58
CA SER A 4 -17.46 -13.01 -17.37
C SER A 4 -17.26 -12.83 -15.87
N SER A 5 -16.36 -13.60 -15.25
CA SER A 5 -15.89 -13.34 -13.89
C SER A 5 -14.63 -12.48 -13.97
N ALA A 6 -14.80 -11.16 -14.09
CA ALA A 6 -13.69 -10.26 -13.80
C ALA A 6 -13.24 -10.52 -12.35
N PRO A 7 -11.93 -10.68 -12.07
CA PRO A 7 -11.47 -10.91 -10.70
C PRO A 7 -11.89 -9.72 -9.82
N PRO A 8 -12.28 -9.95 -8.55
CA PRO A 8 -12.61 -8.87 -7.65
C PRO A 8 -11.39 -7.96 -7.51
N LYS A 9 -11.55 -6.68 -7.84
CA LYS A 9 -10.54 -5.65 -7.56
C LYS A 9 -10.50 -5.45 -6.05
N ASN A 10 -9.48 -6.01 -5.41
CA ASN A 10 -9.22 -5.74 -4.00
C ASN A 10 -8.90 -4.27 -3.83
N THR A 11 -9.75 -3.56 -3.09
CA THR A 11 -9.55 -2.15 -2.77
C THR A 11 -8.79 -2.05 -1.45
N VAL A 12 -7.70 -1.27 -1.44
CA VAL A 12 -6.91 -0.99 -0.24
C VAL A 12 -7.13 0.47 0.13
N THR A 13 -7.58 0.70 1.35
CA THR A 13 -7.84 2.04 1.91
C THR A 13 -6.96 2.23 3.15
N PHE A 14 -6.31 3.39 3.25
CA PHE A 14 -5.45 3.76 4.38
C PHE A 14 -6.20 4.73 5.31
N ASP A 15 -7.18 4.20 6.05
CA ASP A 15 -8.12 4.95 6.91
C ASP A 15 -7.83 4.79 8.42
N ARG A 16 -6.67 4.22 8.76
CA ARG A 16 -6.19 3.96 10.12
C ARG A 16 -4.65 3.92 10.12
N PRO A 17 -3.97 3.96 11.29
CA PRO A 17 -2.52 3.98 11.33
C PRO A 17 -1.87 2.85 10.52
N PHE A 18 -0.85 3.22 9.75
CA PHE A 18 -0.15 2.30 8.84
C PHE A 18 1.36 2.55 8.84
N VAL A 19 2.12 1.49 8.54
CA VAL A 19 3.56 1.55 8.31
C VAL A 19 3.82 1.74 6.82
N TYR A 20 4.85 2.50 6.47
CA TYR A 20 5.30 2.67 5.09
C TYR A 20 6.82 2.59 5.00
N ALA A 21 7.31 2.26 3.80
CA ALA A 21 8.71 2.33 3.45
C ALA A 21 8.87 2.91 2.05
N ILE A 22 9.89 3.74 1.86
CA ILE A 22 10.37 4.15 0.54
C ILE A 22 11.63 3.33 0.30
N VAL A 23 11.62 2.52 -0.75
CA VAL A 23 12.64 1.52 -1.03
C VAL A 23 13.28 1.81 -2.38
N ASP A 24 14.60 1.74 -2.46
CA ASP A 24 15.29 1.66 -3.75
C ASP A 24 15.12 0.24 -4.32
N ASN A 25 14.51 0.14 -5.50
CA ASN A 25 14.17 -1.17 -6.08
C ASN A 25 15.37 -1.88 -6.71
N GLU A 26 16.48 -1.20 -7.02
CA GLU A 26 17.67 -1.86 -7.56
C GLU A 26 18.46 -2.58 -6.48
N THR A 27 18.68 -1.91 -5.33
CA THR A 27 19.41 -2.48 -4.20
C THR A 27 18.51 -3.19 -3.18
N CYS A 28 17.19 -3.01 -3.28
CA CYS A 28 16.19 -3.45 -2.31
C CYS A 28 16.41 -2.90 -0.89
N LEU A 29 17.13 -1.78 -0.76
CA LEU A 29 17.40 -1.16 0.53
C LEU A 29 16.35 -0.08 0.87
N PRO A 30 15.87 -0.03 2.12
CA PRO A 30 14.96 1.02 2.55
C PRO A 30 15.72 2.34 2.69
N LEU A 31 15.24 3.37 1.98
CA LEU A 31 15.73 4.73 2.11
C LEU A 31 15.08 5.42 3.31
N PHE A 32 13.78 5.18 3.52
CA PHE A 32 13.01 5.69 4.64
C PHE A 32 12.01 4.64 5.13
N ILE A 33 11.81 4.57 6.44
CA ILE A 33 10.79 3.74 7.07
C ILE A 33 10.07 4.61 8.11
N GLY A 34 8.75 4.53 8.15
CA GLY A 34 7.96 5.29 9.10
C GLY A 34 6.58 4.71 9.34
N LYS A 35 5.84 5.38 10.22
CA LYS A 35 4.41 5.14 10.47
C LYS A 35 3.65 6.45 10.36
N VAL A 36 2.43 6.39 9.84
CA VAL A 36 1.48 7.50 9.89
C VAL A 36 0.48 7.18 11.00
N GLU A 37 0.48 7.99 12.07
CA GLU A 37 -0.46 7.86 13.19
C GLU A 37 -1.55 8.92 13.16
N ASN A 38 -1.20 10.16 12.79
CA ASN A 38 -2.13 11.26 12.56
C ASN A 38 -1.72 11.99 11.27
N PRO A 39 -2.47 11.87 10.16
CA PRO A 39 -2.13 12.49 8.88
C PRO A 39 -2.33 14.01 8.85
N HIS A 40 -2.92 14.60 9.90
CA HIS A 40 -3.17 16.04 10.03
C HIS A 40 -2.32 16.72 11.10
N ALA A 41 -1.34 16.01 11.66
CA ALA A 41 -0.40 16.56 12.64
C ALA A 41 0.44 17.69 12.06
#